data_AF-A0A857FJ37-F1
#
_entry.id   AF-A0A857FJ37-F1
#
_cell.length_a   1.000
_cell.length_b   1.000
_cell.length_c   1.000
_cell.angle_alpha   90.00
_cell.angle_beta   90.00
_cell.angle_gamma   90.00
#
_symmetry.space_group_name_H-M   'P 1'
#
loop_
_entity.id
_entity.type
_entity.pdbx_description
1 polymer ?
#
loop_
_entity_poly.entity_id
_entity_poly.type
_entity_poly.pdbx_seq_one_letter_code
_entity_poly.pdbx_strand_id
1 'polypeptide(L)'
;MNGFLNLISAAIQPLQAGYLGPFDAAFAAEIGGYPSGAIVSGSTVGVFWVSTADNNTTTPGDDGAAWQSLFNGYASQAWANLQYLRLSYAVTQTVTGPVTFTGDNTHSGAEDFTGSVTIPDATENKNPTTLEQLRSDCPVGTMALWPLTTPPSGWLALNGATFDPTVYPLLAAIFPSGSLPDWSGLFPRGYDPLAINDPDGSTRGIMQFQEATMLLADVDSDIMTPTGMTRERKTQIGWEPPSASTNWSQGGVATTGFGGTWGGAFTGFTRSKNLNCLFIVRAL
;
A
#
# COMPACT_ATOMS: atom_id res chain seq x y z
N MET A 1 75.48 40.20 32.85
CA MET A 1 74.77 40.85 31.73
C MET A 1 74.20 39.77 30.83
N ASN A 2 72.94 39.39 31.01
CA ASN A 2 72.20 38.49 30.10
C ASN A 2 70.71 38.90 29.95
N GLY A 3 70.29 40.04 30.53
CA GLY A 3 68.86 40.37 30.67
C GLY A 3 68.13 40.56 29.34
N PHE A 4 68.70 41.32 28.41
CA PHE A 4 68.06 41.61 27.11
C PHE A 4 67.98 40.39 26.20
N LEU A 5 69.06 39.62 26.07
CA LEU A 5 69.06 38.39 25.28
C LEU A 5 68.16 37.32 25.92
N ASN A 6 68.12 37.24 27.26
CA ASN A 6 67.18 36.38 27.97
C ASN A 6 65.72 36.80 27.72
N LEU A 7 65.44 38.11 27.73
CA LEU A 7 64.09 38.64 27.44
C LEU A 7 63.65 38.36 26.00
N ILE A 8 64.53 38.60 25.01
CA ILE A 8 64.26 38.25 23.62
C ILE A 8 64.08 36.74 23.47
N SER A 9 64.92 35.93 24.11
CA SER A 9 64.81 34.47 24.04
C SER A 9 63.49 33.99 24.66
N ALA A 10 63.09 34.58 25.79
CA ALA A 10 61.82 34.30 26.46
C ALA A 10 60.60 34.75 25.63
N ALA A 11 60.71 35.80 24.80
CA ALA A 11 59.65 36.24 23.89
C ALA A 11 59.59 35.43 22.58
N ILE A 12 60.74 34.97 22.07
CA ILE A 12 60.83 34.16 20.84
C ILE A 12 60.33 32.73 21.07
N GLN A 13 60.62 32.13 22.23
CA GLN A 13 60.17 30.77 22.57
C GLN A 13 58.66 30.55 22.38
N PRO A 14 57.75 31.38 22.93
CA PRO A 14 56.31 31.21 22.72
C PRO A 14 55.90 31.49 21.27
N LEU A 15 56.53 32.45 20.58
CA LEU A 15 56.25 32.73 19.17
C LEU A 15 56.58 31.50 18.29
N GLN A 16 57.72 30.85 18.53
CA GLN A 16 58.11 29.61 17.85
C GLN A 16 57.20 28.42 18.22
N ALA A 17 56.58 28.45 19.39
CA ALA A 17 55.55 27.50 19.80
C ALA A 17 54.17 27.77 19.17
N GLY A 18 54.05 28.80 18.32
CA GLY A 18 52.80 29.16 17.62
C GLY A 18 51.88 30.10 18.41
N TYR A 19 52.40 30.78 19.43
CA TYR A 19 51.64 31.76 20.20
C TYR A 19 51.34 33.01 19.36
N LEU A 20 50.05 33.36 19.26
CA LEU A 20 49.56 34.63 18.72
C LEU A 20 49.01 35.46 19.88
N GLY A 21 49.67 36.57 20.19
CA GLY A 21 49.30 37.42 21.33
C GLY A 21 47.91 38.04 21.18
N PRO A 22 47.19 38.27 22.30
CA PRO A 22 45.93 38.99 22.27
C PRO A 22 46.15 40.43 21.81
N PHE A 23 45.10 41.06 21.28
CA PHE A 23 45.11 42.50 21.06
C PHE A 23 45.37 43.23 22.38
N ASP A 24 46.32 44.16 22.37
CA ASP A 24 46.64 45.03 23.49
C ASP A 24 46.60 46.49 23.01
N ALA A 25 45.65 47.26 23.55
CA ALA A 25 45.45 48.66 23.18
C ALA A 25 46.60 49.57 23.61
N ALA A 26 47.25 49.28 24.75
CA ALA A 26 48.39 50.06 25.23
C ALA A 26 49.61 49.81 24.34
N PHE A 27 49.84 48.55 23.98
CA PHE A 27 50.88 48.18 23.03
C PHE A 27 50.62 48.80 21.65
N ALA A 28 49.39 48.71 21.14
CA ALA A 28 49.01 49.34 19.87
C ALA A 28 49.30 50.84 19.89
N ALA A 29 48.97 51.55 20.97
CA ALA A 29 49.28 52.97 21.11
C ALA A 29 50.80 53.24 21.15
N GLU A 30 51.58 52.38 21.80
CA GLU A 30 53.03 52.51 21.92
C GLU A 30 53.75 52.33 20.57
N ILE A 31 53.31 51.38 19.75
CA ILE A 31 53.95 51.07 18.45
C ILE A 31 53.39 51.89 17.28
N GLY A 32 52.40 52.76 17.51
CA GLY A 32 51.73 53.52 16.46
C GLY A 32 50.64 52.74 15.69
N GLY A 33 50.18 51.64 16.27
CA GLY A 33 49.12 50.76 15.74
C GLY A 33 49.68 49.52 15.05
N TYR A 34 48.83 48.50 14.93
CA TYR A 34 49.19 47.28 14.22
C TYR A 34 49.21 47.54 12.69
N PRO A 35 50.23 47.06 11.96
CA PRO A 35 50.28 47.20 10.50
C PRO A 35 49.22 46.33 9.81
N SER A 36 48.91 46.62 8.56
CA SER A 36 48.01 45.80 7.74
C SER A 36 48.55 44.36 7.63
N GLY A 37 47.68 43.38 7.78
CA GLY A 37 48.04 41.95 7.79
C GLY A 37 48.55 41.42 9.14
N ALA A 38 48.73 42.26 10.16
CA ALA A 38 49.05 41.79 11.51
C ALA A 38 47.93 40.89 12.06
N ILE A 39 48.32 39.81 12.75
CA ILE A 39 47.39 38.84 13.34
C ILE A 39 47.43 38.94 14.85
N VAL A 40 46.27 39.08 15.48
CA VAL A 40 46.10 39.06 16.93
C VAL A 40 45.05 38.04 17.32
N SER A 41 45.18 37.44 18.51
CA SER A 41 44.09 36.65 19.09
C SER A 41 43.02 37.57 19.70
N GLY A 42 41.76 37.14 19.59
CA GLY A 42 40.64 37.78 20.25
C GLY A 42 40.53 37.40 21.73
N SER A 43 39.62 38.05 22.44
CA SER A 43 39.31 37.76 23.86
C SER A 43 38.67 36.38 24.07
N THR A 44 38.15 35.77 23.01
CA THR A 44 37.58 34.42 23.02
C THR A 44 38.56 33.44 22.37
N VAL A 45 38.80 32.31 23.04
CA VAL A 45 39.68 31.25 22.54
C VAL A 45 39.24 30.79 21.14
N GLY A 46 40.20 30.74 20.20
CA GLY A 46 39.96 30.33 18.82
C GLY A 46 39.53 31.45 17.87
N VAL A 47 39.33 32.67 18.37
CA VAL A 47 39.10 33.85 17.52
C VAL A 47 40.43 34.51 17.20
N PHE A 48 40.69 34.73 15.91
CA PHE A 48 41.86 35.45 15.42
C PHE A 48 41.43 36.52 14.44
N TRP A 49 42.07 37.67 14.53
CA TRP A 49 41.78 38.85 13.71
C TRP A 49 43.00 39.24 12.90
N VAL A 50 42.76 39.67 11.67
CA VAL A 50 43.76 40.22 10.75
C VAL A 50 43.46 41.69 10.57
N SER A 51 44.46 42.55 10.81
CA SER A 51 44.32 43.98 10.57
C SER A 51 44.14 44.25 9.08
N THR A 52 43.16 45.09 8.72
CA THR A 52 42.89 45.49 7.33
C THR A 52 43.41 46.89 7.00
N ALA A 53 44.09 47.56 7.93
CA ALA A 53 44.68 48.88 7.76
C ALA A 53 46.04 48.98 8.45
N ASP A 54 46.89 49.88 7.95
CA ASP A 54 48.11 50.26 8.66
C ASP A 54 47.80 51.14 9.86
N ASN A 55 48.67 51.12 10.86
CA ASN A 55 48.54 51.91 12.09
C ASN A 55 47.20 51.68 12.81
N ASN A 56 46.69 50.45 12.75
CA ASN A 56 45.40 50.10 13.30
C ASN A 56 45.45 50.04 14.83
N THR A 57 44.73 50.97 15.46
CA THR A 57 44.58 51.10 16.91
C THR A 57 43.17 50.75 17.38
N THR A 58 42.27 50.42 16.45
CA THR A 58 40.88 50.05 16.77
C THR A 58 40.84 48.68 17.46
N THR A 59 39.83 48.44 18.30
CA THR A 59 39.67 47.14 18.96
C THR A 59 39.08 46.12 17.99
N PRO A 60 39.66 44.91 17.84
CA PRO A 60 39.07 43.86 17.02
C PRO A 60 37.68 43.44 17.50
N GLY A 61 36.71 43.43 16.59
CA GLY A 61 35.32 43.04 16.85
C GLY A 61 34.36 44.21 17.10
N ASP A 62 34.85 45.43 17.28
CA ASP A 62 34.01 46.63 17.36
C ASP A 62 33.46 47.02 15.98
N ASP A 63 32.29 47.65 15.97
CA ASP A 63 31.66 48.13 14.73
C ASP A 63 32.52 49.22 14.06
N GLY A 64 32.76 49.08 12.76
CA GLY A 64 33.65 49.95 11.98
C GLY A 64 35.15 49.78 12.27
N ALA A 65 35.57 48.83 13.10
CA ALA A 65 36.98 48.55 13.34
C ALA A 65 37.64 47.94 12.10
N ALA A 66 38.92 48.26 11.87
CA ALA A 66 39.67 47.82 10.69
C ALA A 66 40.23 46.38 10.87
N TRP A 67 39.37 45.45 11.25
CA TRP A 67 39.73 44.05 11.51
C TRP A 67 38.80 43.11 10.76
N GLN A 68 39.36 42.02 10.24
CA GLN A 68 38.59 40.91 9.70
C GLN A 68 38.97 39.61 10.41
N SER A 69 38.07 38.65 10.44
CA SER A 69 38.41 37.31 10.91
C SER A 69 39.53 36.72 10.05
N LEU A 70 40.51 36.06 10.68
CA LEU A 70 41.52 35.27 9.95
C LEU A 70 40.87 34.18 9.09
N PHE A 71 39.69 33.71 9.48
CA PHE A 71 38.91 32.72 8.76
C PHE A 71 37.80 33.34 7.90
N ASN A 72 37.90 34.63 7.58
CA ASN A 72 36.97 35.28 6.67
C ASN A 72 36.98 34.56 5.30
N GLY A 73 35.79 34.30 4.76
CA GLY A 73 35.62 33.52 3.52
C GLY A 73 35.60 32.00 3.69
N TYR A 74 35.95 31.46 4.87
CA TYR A 74 35.74 30.05 5.17
C TYR A 74 34.30 29.82 5.68
N ALA A 75 33.73 28.67 5.30
CA ALA A 75 32.42 28.25 5.79
C ALA A 75 32.49 28.01 7.31
N SER A 76 31.79 28.82 8.10
CA SER A 76 31.67 28.58 9.54
C SER A 76 30.75 27.37 9.80
N GLN A 77 30.91 26.71 10.95
CA GLN A 77 30.02 25.60 11.30
C GLN A 77 28.55 26.04 11.41
N ALA A 78 28.30 27.26 11.93
CA ALA A 78 26.97 27.82 11.99
C ALA A 78 26.38 28.03 10.58
N TRP A 79 27.16 28.57 9.65
CA TRP A 79 26.73 28.73 8.26
C TRP A 79 26.50 27.37 7.59
N ALA A 80 27.42 26.42 7.74
CA ALA A 80 27.30 25.09 7.15
C ALA A 80 26.06 24.33 7.66
N ASN A 81 25.70 24.50 8.94
CA ASN A 81 24.50 23.92 9.52
C ASN A 81 23.20 24.47 8.92
N LEU A 82 23.22 25.70 8.40
CA LEU A 82 22.07 26.29 7.73
C LEU A 82 21.98 25.87 6.26
N GLN A 83 23.10 25.52 5.63
CA GLN A 83 23.16 25.23 4.20
C GLN A 83 23.11 23.74 3.87
N TYR A 84 23.57 22.87 4.78
CA TYR A 84 23.73 21.45 4.51
C TYR A 84 23.07 20.58 5.58
N LEU A 85 22.37 19.54 5.11
CA LEU A 85 21.87 18.47 5.97
C LEU A 85 23.04 17.55 6.36
N ARG A 86 23.21 17.27 7.65
CA ARG A 86 24.25 16.34 8.10
C ARG A 86 23.81 14.89 7.86
N LEU A 87 24.68 14.08 7.25
CA LEU A 87 24.42 12.69 6.84
C LEU A 87 24.09 11.73 8.01
N SER A 88 24.49 12.07 9.23
CA SER A 88 24.17 11.28 10.42
C SER A 88 24.13 12.22 11.62
N TYR A 89 22.93 12.43 12.16
CA TYR A 89 22.76 13.15 13.42
C TYR A 89 21.76 12.42 14.30
N ALA A 90 22.03 12.36 15.59
CA ALA A 90 21.17 11.70 16.58
C ALA A 90 19.91 12.52 16.94
N VAL A 91 19.72 13.67 16.28
CA VAL A 91 18.64 14.62 16.56
C VAL A 91 18.00 15.03 15.22
N THR A 92 16.67 15.14 15.21
CA THR A 92 15.88 15.60 14.07
C THR A 92 16.35 16.98 13.59
N GLN A 93 16.64 17.09 12.29
CA GLN A 93 17.02 18.35 11.64
C GLN A 93 15.79 18.97 10.96
N THR A 94 15.41 20.18 11.34
CA THR A 94 14.30 20.92 10.72
C THR A 94 14.81 21.71 9.53
N VAL A 95 14.31 21.41 8.32
CA VAL A 95 14.58 22.21 7.12
C VAL A 95 13.39 23.13 6.85
N THR A 96 13.64 24.44 6.75
CA THR A 96 12.61 25.43 6.43
C THR A 96 12.82 25.92 4.99
N GLY A 97 11.94 25.51 4.07
CA GLY A 97 12.01 25.85 2.65
C GLY A 97 11.83 24.64 1.74
N PRO A 98 11.76 24.83 0.40
CA PRO A 98 11.64 23.73 -0.54
C PRO A 98 12.91 22.87 -0.55
N VAL A 99 12.74 21.55 -0.37
CA VAL A 99 13.82 20.56 -0.43
C VAL A 99 13.58 19.64 -1.61
N THR A 100 14.55 19.55 -2.51
CA THR A 100 14.49 18.66 -3.68
C THR A 100 15.40 17.46 -3.43
N PHE A 101 14.82 16.26 -3.35
CA PHE A 101 15.56 15.00 -3.32
C PHE A 101 15.57 14.39 -4.73
N THR A 102 16.76 14.06 -5.26
CA THR A 102 16.92 13.38 -6.56
C THR A 102 17.39 11.94 -6.35
N GLY A 103 16.66 10.98 -6.94
CA GLY A 103 16.93 9.54 -6.84
C GLY A 103 15.75 8.73 -6.26
N ASP A 104 15.91 7.39 -6.17
CA ASP A 104 14.96 6.51 -5.49
C ASP A 104 15.05 6.74 -3.98
N ASN A 105 14.08 7.45 -3.43
CA ASN A 105 13.97 7.68 -1.99
C ASN A 105 13.30 6.47 -1.34
N THR A 106 14.08 5.52 -0.84
CA THR A 106 13.60 4.42 -0.01
C THR A 106 13.49 4.87 1.45
N HIS A 107 12.28 5.17 1.90
CA HIS A 107 12.01 5.50 3.30
C HIS A 107 11.57 4.22 4.06
N SER A 108 12.15 3.99 5.24
CA SER A 108 11.98 2.76 6.06
C SER A 108 11.25 3.03 7.39
N GLY A 109 10.31 3.96 7.43
CA GLY A 109 9.50 4.28 8.62
C GLY A 109 8.35 5.19 8.26
N ALA A 110 7.34 5.36 9.12
CA ALA A 110 6.11 6.09 8.77
C ALA A 110 6.02 7.50 9.36
N GLU A 111 7.09 8.03 10.01
CA GLU A 111 6.87 9.08 11.02
C GLU A 111 7.22 10.54 10.62
N ASP A 112 8.09 10.83 9.64
CA ASP A 112 8.76 12.17 9.60
C ASP A 112 8.55 13.00 8.32
N PHE A 113 7.35 12.98 7.73
CA PHE A 113 7.02 13.89 6.62
C PHE A 113 5.75 14.72 6.91
N THR A 114 5.91 15.94 7.44
CA THR A 114 4.82 16.91 7.69
C THR A 114 4.59 17.92 6.57
N GLY A 115 5.09 17.65 5.36
CA GLY A 115 4.60 18.29 4.14
C GLY A 115 3.57 17.37 3.49
N SER A 116 2.49 17.89 2.92
CA SER A 116 1.67 17.05 2.04
C SER A 116 2.45 16.82 0.75
N VAL A 117 3.25 15.75 0.71
CA VAL A 117 3.46 15.03 -0.54
C VAL A 117 2.33 14.01 -0.58
N THR A 118 1.53 14.08 -1.62
CA THR A 118 0.62 12.97 -1.98
C THR A 118 1.49 11.81 -2.44
N ILE A 119 2.12 11.10 -1.50
CA ILE A 119 2.61 9.74 -1.74
C ILE A 119 1.39 8.85 -1.54
N PRO A 120 0.99 8.04 -2.54
CA PRO A 120 -0.03 7.02 -2.32
C PRO A 120 0.52 6.08 -1.25
N ASP A 121 -0.20 5.99 -0.15
CA ASP A 121 0.02 5.09 0.96
C ASP A 121 0.60 3.74 0.50
N ALA A 122 1.86 3.48 0.88
CA ALA A 122 2.57 2.26 0.54
C ALA A 122 2.33 1.11 1.54
N THR A 123 1.33 1.21 2.43
CA THR A 123 0.99 0.13 3.37
C THR A 123 -0.49 -0.12 3.58
N GLU A 124 -1.39 0.78 3.16
CA GLU A 124 -2.81 0.47 3.06
C GLU A 124 -3.47 1.33 1.98
N ASN A 125 -3.30 0.97 0.69
CA ASN A 125 -4.10 1.60 -0.36
C ASN A 125 -5.57 1.15 -0.27
N LYS A 126 -6.30 1.74 0.68
CA LYS A 126 -7.75 1.62 0.89
C LYS A 126 -8.53 2.79 0.30
N ASN A 127 -7.91 3.72 -0.44
CA ASN A 127 -8.60 4.82 -1.10
C ASN A 127 -8.03 5.08 -2.51
N PRO A 128 -8.60 4.48 -3.55
CA PRO A 128 -8.15 4.70 -4.92
C PRO A 128 -8.54 6.11 -5.41
N THR A 129 -7.54 6.88 -5.84
CA THR A 129 -7.67 8.32 -6.16
C THR A 129 -7.96 8.65 -7.63
N THR A 130 -8.11 7.65 -8.50
CA THR A 130 -8.67 7.86 -9.85
C THR A 130 -9.66 6.76 -10.21
N LEU A 131 -10.72 7.12 -10.96
CA LEU A 131 -11.71 6.16 -11.47
C LEU A 131 -11.08 5.04 -12.31
N GLU A 132 -9.89 5.27 -12.87
CA GLU A 132 -9.10 4.31 -13.64
C GLU A 132 -8.34 3.31 -12.77
N GLN A 133 -7.94 3.66 -11.53
CA GLN A 133 -7.27 2.72 -10.61
C GLN A 133 -8.26 1.82 -9.86
N LEU A 134 -9.51 2.28 -9.62
CA LEU A 134 -10.64 1.41 -9.22
C LEU A 134 -10.95 0.31 -10.24
N ARG A 135 -10.47 0.44 -11.48
CA ARG A 135 -10.67 -0.52 -12.56
C ARG A 135 -9.56 -1.57 -12.70
N SER A 136 -8.43 -1.43 -12.00
CA SER A 136 -7.20 -2.14 -12.44
C SER A 136 -7.13 -3.62 -12.07
N ASP A 137 -7.52 -4.04 -10.85
CA ASP A 137 -7.26 -5.44 -10.42
C ASP A 137 -8.54 -6.26 -10.17
N CYS A 138 -9.61 -5.63 -9.71
CA CYS A 138 -10.94 -6.25 -9.55
C CYS A 138 -12.02 -5.15 -9.54
N PRO A 139 -12.62 -4.81 -10.69
CA PRO A 139 -13.62 -3.74 -10.78
C PRO A 139 -14.79 -3.93 -9.81
N VAL A 140 -15.34 -2.82 -9.30
CA VAL A 140 -16.62 -2.84 -8.57
C VAL A 140 -17.70 -3.51 -9.44
N GLY A 141 -18.46 -4.44 -8.84
CA GLY A 141 -19.41 -5.29 -9.54
C GLY A 141 -18.89 -6.66 -9.96
N THR A 142 -17.58 -6.93 -9.86
CA THR A 142 -17.05 -8.28 -10.07
C THR A 142 -17.65 -9.25 -9.05
N MET A 143 -18.16 -10.38 -9.54
CA MET A 143 -18.63 -11.48 -8.70
C MET A 143 -17.49 -12.47 -8.45
N ALA A 144 -17.41 -12.99 -7.23
CA ALA A 144 -16.45 -14.01 -6.85
C ALA A 144 -17.10 -15.08 -5.97
N LEU A 145 -16.48 -16.27 -5.95
CA LEU A 145 -16.80 -17.34 -5.00
C LEU A 145 -15.98 -17.14 -3.72
N TRP A 146 -16.62 -17.29 -2.58
CA TRP A 146 -16.00 -17.13 -1.27
C TRP A 146 -16.21 -18.38 -0.40
N PRO A 147 -15.15 -18.91 0.24
CA PRO A 147 -15.22 -20.18 0.96
C PRO A 147 -15.84 -20.07 2.37
N LEU A 148 -16.12 -18.86 2.86
CA LEU A 148 -16.69 -18.62 4.19
C LEU A 148 -18.09 -18.02 4.11
N THR A 149 -18.84 -18.08 5.21
CA THR A 149 -20.20 -17.53 5.31
C THR A 149 -20.22 -16.00 5.44
N THR A 150 -19.09 -15.37 5.77
CA THR A 150 -18.97 -13.93 5.96
C THR A 150 -18.06 -13.34 4.88
N PRO A 151 -18.54 -12.39 4.05
CA PRO A 151 -17.71 -11.69 3.06
C PRO A 151 -16.57 -10.90 3.71
N PRO A 152 -15.42 -10.76 3.04
CA PRO A 152 -14.35 -9.88 3.49
C PRO A 152 -14.74 -8.40 3.30
N SER A 153 -14.00 -7.50 3.96
CA SER A 153 -14.22 -6.05 3.84
C SER A 153 -14.16 -5.59 2.36
N GLY A 154 -15.08 -4.71 1.97
CA GLY A 154 -15.21 -4.22 0.59
C GLY A 154 -15.99 -5.14 -0.35
N TRP A 155 -16.57 -6.22 0.17
CA TRP A 155 -17.42 -7.16 -0.57
C TRP A 155 -18.76 -7.33 0.12
N LEU A 156 -19.81 -7.59 -0.67
CA LEU A 156 -21.17 -7.86 -0.19
C LEU A 156 -21.63 -9.23 -0.66
N ALA A 157 -22.45 -9.90 0.14
CA ALA A 157 -23.07 -11.17 -0.23
C ALA A 157 -24.17 -10.95 -1.28
N LEU A 158 -24.23 -11.83 -2.28
CA LEU A 158 -25.29 -11.86 -3.29
C LEU A 158 -26.46 -12.70 -2.78
N ASN A 159 -27.18 -12.19 -1.79
CA ASN A 159 -28.25 -12.88 -1.06
C ASN A 159 -29.58 -12.09 -1.02
N GLY A 160 -29.79 -11.19 -1.99
CA GLY A 160 -31.00 -10.35 -2.03
C GLY A 160 -30.96 -9.09 -1.13
N ALA A 161 -29.87 -8.87 -0.38
CA ALA A 161 -29.79 -7.73 0.53
C ALA A 161 -29.77 -6.36 -0.18
N THR A 162 -30.29 -5.35 0.52
CA THR A 162 -30.20 -3.94 0.11
C THR A 162 -28.85 -3.33 0.49
N PHE A 163 -28.37 -2.36 -0.28
CA PHE A 163 -27.18 -1.56 0.02
C PHE A 163 -27.48 -0.07 -0.11
N ASP A 164 -26.66 0.77 0.51
CA ASP A 164 -26.80 2.22 0.43
C ASP A 164 -26.14 2.76 -0.86
N PRO A 165 -26.91 3.32 -1.82
CA PRO A 165 -26.36 3.85 -3.07
C PRO A 165 -25.43 5.06 -2.87
N THR A 166 -25.56 5.77 -1.74
CA THR A 166 -24.71 6.92 -1.42
C THR A 166 -23.32 6.49 -0.94
N VAL A 167 -23.24 5.33 -0.28
CA VAL A 167 -21.98 4.72 0.19
C VAL A 167 -21.30 3.94 -0.93
N TYR A 168 -22.07 3.30 -1.82
CA TYR A 168 -21.55 2.48 -2.92
C TYR A 168 -21.99 2.99 -4.31
N PRO A 169 -21.56 4.20 -4.73
CA PRO A 169 -22.05 4.84 -5.96
C PRO A 169 -21.68 4.07 -7.24
N LEU A 170 -20.52 3.41 -7.27
CA LEU A 170 -20.11 2.58 -8.41
C LEU A 170 -20.92 1.28 -8.51
N LEU A 171 -21.32 0.69 -7.37
CA LEU A 171 -22.20 -0.48 -7.35
C LEU A 171 -23.62 -0.09 -7.74
N ALA A 172 -24.09 1.10 -7.34
CA ALA A 172 -25.38 1.66 -7.74
C ALA A 172 -25.48 1.90 -9.25
N ALA A 173 -24.37 2.16 -9.95
CA ALA A 173 -24.36 2.24 -11.40
C ALA A 173 -24.68 0.89 -12.08
N ILE A 174 -24.42 -0.23 -11.40
CA ILE A 174 -24.69 -1.60 -11.87
C ILE A 174 -26.05 -2.10 -11.39
N PHE A 175 -26.40 -1.82 -10.13
CA PHE A 175 -27.66 -2.18 -9.49
C PHE A 175 -28.41 -0.92 -9.02
N PRO A 176 -29.12 -0.20 -9.91
CA PRO A 176 -29.74 1.09 -9.59
C PRO A 176 -30.87 1.02 -8.55
N SER A 177 -31.44 -0.17 -8.34
CA SER A 177 -32.48 -0.41 -7.33
C SER A 177 -31.97 -0.39 -5.88
N GLY A 178 -30.65 -0.34 -5.67
CA GLY A 178 -30.05 -0.45 -4.34
C GLY A 178 -30.22 -1.84 -3.71
N SER A 179 -30.54 -2.86 -4.51
CA SER A 179 -30.72 -4.24 -4.05
C SER A 179 -29.85 -5.19 -4.86
N LEU A 180 -29.19 -6.12 -4.18
CA LEU A 180 -28.39 -7.17 -4.81
C LEU A 180 -29.28 -8.33 -5.27
N PRO A 181 -28.90 -9.05 -6.34
CA PRO A 181 -29.57 -10.29 -6.69
C PRO A 181 -29.27 -11.40 -5.67
N ASP A 182 -30.20 -12.33 -5.51
CA ASP A 182 -30.02 -13.52 -4.67
C ASP A 182 -29.51 -14.70 -5.50
N TRP A 183 -28.28 -15.14 -5.20
CA TRP A 183 -27.60 -16.26 -5.84
C TRP A 183 -27.56 -17.51 -4.96
N SER A 184 -28.29 -17.52 -3.85
CA SER A 184 -28.31 -18.63 -2.90
C SER A 184 -28.82 -19.91 -3.57
N GLY A 185 -27.97 -20.94 -3.61
CA GLY A 185 -28.32 -22.24 -4.21
C GLY A 185 -28.35 -22.28 -5.75
N LEU A 186 -27.90 -21.21 -6.42
CA LEU A 186 -27.88 -21.12 -7.88
C LEU A 186 -26.54 -21.52 -8.50
N PHE A 187 -26.57 -21.81 -9.79
CA PHE A 187 -25.37 -22.05 -10.62
C PHE A 187 -25.24 -20.97 -11.69
N PRO A 188 -24.04 -20.39 -11.87
CA PRO A 188 -23.78 -19.47 -12.96
C PRO A 188 -23.74 -20.20 -14.30
N ARG A 189 -24.21 -19.51 -15.34
CA ARG A 189 -24.10 -19.91 -16.73
C ARG A 189 -23.60 -18.73 -17.56
N GLY A 190 -22.84 -19.02 -18.60
CA GLY A 190 -22.44 -18.01 -19.59
C GLY A 190 -23.64 -17.43 -20.33
N TYR A 191 -23.62 -16.13 -20.57
CA TYR A 191 -24.63 -15.47 -21.40
C TYR A 191 -24.36 -15.78 -22.88
N ASP A 192 -25.38 -16.27 -23.61
CA ASP A 192 -25.26 -16.69 -25.01
C ASP A 192 -26.37 -16.07 -25.88
N PRO A 193 -26.25 -14.77 -26.22
CA PRO A 193 -27.31 -14.05 -26.94
C PRO A 193 -27.55 -14.56 -28.37
N LEU A 194 -26.60 -15.31 -28.94
CA LEU A 194 -26.69 -15.85 -30.29
C LEU A 194 -27.19 -17.30 -30.32
N ALA A 195 -27.47 -17.89 -29.15
CA ALA A 195 -27.89 -19.28 -28.99
C ALA A 195 -26.96 -20.29 -29.70
N ILE A 196 -25.64 -20.05 -29.66
CA ILE A 196 -24.64 -20.92 -30.29
C ILE A 196 -24.47 -22.22 -29.48
N ASN A 197 -24.46 -22.10 -28.16
CA ASN A 197 -24.24 -23.19 -27.20
C ASN A 197 -25.48 -23.46 -26.33
N ASP A 198 -26.34 -22.46 -26.15
CA ASP A 198 -27.57 -22.53 -25.37
C ASP A 198 -28.77 -22.26 -26.28
N PRO A 199 -29.60 -23.28 -26.62
CA PRO A 199 -30.72 -23.13 -27.54
C PRO A 199 -31.72 -22.02 -27.16
N ASP A 200 -31.85 -21.73 -25.87
CA ASP A 200 -32.76 -20.70 -25.35
C ASP A 200 -32.06 -19.34 -25.14
N GLY A 201 -30.74 -19.26 -25.39
CA GLY A 201 -29.89 -18.12 -25.03
C GLY A 201 -30.28 -16.80 -25.72
N SER A 202 -30.89 -16.86 -26.90
CA SER A 202 -31.40 -15.69 -27.62
C SER A 202 -32.70 -15.12 -27.03
N THR A 203 -33.40 -15.88 -26.20
CA THR A 203 -34.67 -15.48 -25.56
C THR A 203 -34.53 -15.20 -24.07
N ARG A 204 -33.47 -15.72 -23.42
CA ARG A 204 -33.20 -15.51 -21.99
C ARG A 204 -32.31 -14.29 -21.77
N GLY A 205 -32.86 -13.31 -21.07
CA GLY A 205 -32.12 -12.11 -20.65
C GLY A 205 -31.05 -12.38 -19.59
N ILE A 206 -30.12 -11.44 -19.42
CA ILE A 206 -29.18 -11.42 -18.30
C ILE A 206 -29.98 -11.45 -16.98
N MET A 207 -29.52 -12.25 -16.01
CA MET A 207 -30.15 -12.41 -14.68
C MET A 207 -31.55 -13.06 -14.68
N GLN A 208 -31.91 -13.79 -15.74
CA GLN A 208 -33.14 -14.59 -15.77
C GLN A 208 -32.86 -16.05 -15.37
N PHE A 209 -33.77 -16.62 -14.60
CA PHE A 209 -33.70 -18.03 -14.22
C PHE A 209 -33.92 -18.94 -15.42
N GLN A 210 -33.21 -20.06 -15.42
CA GLN A 210 -33.57 -21.21 -16.24
C GLN A 210 -34.19 -22.27 -15.32
N GLU A 211 -35.32 -22.82 -15.75
CA GLU A 211 -35.95 -23.94 -15.05
C GLU A 211 -35.13 -25.23 -15.19
N ALA A 212 -35.29 -26.13 -14.23
CA ALA A 212 -34.66 -27.44 -14.30
C ALA A 212 -35.19 -28.26 -15.49
N THR A 213 -34.36 -29.15 -16.02
CA THR A 213 -34.81 -30.11 -17.04
C THR A 213 -35.90 -31.01 -16.47
N MET A 214 -37.10 -30.93 -17.04
CA MET A 214 -38.21 -31.80 -16.67
C MET A 214 -37.96 -33.21 -17.22
N LEU A 215 -37.99 -34.20 -16.34
CA LEU A 215 -38.00 -35.61 -16.71
C LEU A 215 -39.44 -36.11 -16.58
N LEU A 216 -40.07 -36.50 -17.69
CA LEU A 216 -41.37 -37.17 -17.62
C LEU A 216 -41.19 -38.56 -17.01
N ALA A 217 -41.78 -38.77 -15.85
CA ALA A 217 -42.21 -40.09 -15.40
C ALA A 217 -43.73 -40.14 -15.58
N ASP A 218 -44.26 -41.25 -16.07
CA ASP A 218 -45.70 -41.47 -16.21
C ASP A 218 -46.39 -41.25 -14.86
N VAL A 219 -47.35 -40.33 -14.81
CA VAL A 219 -48.10 -39.95 -13.61
C VAL A 219 -49.55 -40.43 -13.63
N ASP A 220 -49.98 -41.12 -14.69
CA ASP A 220 -51.36 -41.60 -14.85
C ASP A 220 -51.41 -43.09 -15.23
N SER A 221 -51.05 -43.92 -14.27
CA SER A 221 -51.81 -45.14 -13.93
C SER A 221 -51.13 -45.82 -12.74
N ASP A 222 -51.93 -46.49 -11.90
CA ASP A 222 -51.53 -47.21 -10.69
C ASP A 222 -50.60 -48.44 -10.95
N ILE A 223 -49.91 -48.45 -12.11
CA ILE A 223 -48.99 -49.48 -12.57
C ILE A 223 -47.71 -48.79 -13.05
N MET A 224 -46.78 -48.58 -12.12
CA MET A 224 -45.38 -48.34 -12.48
C MET A 224 -44.86 -49.54 -13.28
N THR A 225 -44.71 -49.40 -14.59
CA THR A 225 -43.67 -50.18 -15.27
C THR A 225 -42.37 -49.42 -15.08
N PRO A 226 -41.38 -49.95 -14.34
CA PRO A 226 -40.12 -49.26 -14.08
C PRO A 226 -39.18 -49.38 -15.30
N THR A 227 -39.71 -49.12 -16.50
CA THR A 227 -38.97 -49.20 -17.76
C THR A 227 -38.86 -47.81 -18.39
N GLY A 228 -38.57 -46.79 -17.59
CA GLY A 228 -38.42 -45.40 -18.03
C GLY A 228 -36.97 -44.89 -18.16
N MET A 229 -35.98 -45.66 -17.68
CA MET A 229 -34.57 -45.46 -18.04
C MET A 229 -34.06 -46.74 -18.70
N THR A 230 -34.64 -47.12 -19.84
CA THR A 230 -34.20 -48.26 -20.65
C THR A 230 -32.76 -48.02 -21.11
N ARG A 231 -31.76 -48.52 -20.37
CA ARG A 231 -30.37 -48.85 -20.79
C ARG A 231 -29.61 -47.84 -21.67
N GLU A 232 -30.10 -46.63 -21.86
CA GLU A 232 -29.52 -45.63 -22.72
C GLU A 232 -28.68 -44.70 -21.83
N ARG A 233 -27.37 -44.96 -21.90
CA ARG A 233 -26.30 -44.00 -21.66
C ARG A 233 -26.35 -43.32 -20.28
N LYS A 234 -26.24 -44.11 -19.22
CA LYS A 234 -25.83 -43.66 -17.86
C LYS A 234 -24.64 -42.68 -17.90
N THR A 235 -23.73 -42.90 -18.85
CA THR A 235 -22.58 -42.03 -19.14
C THR A 235 -22.93 -40.66 -19.73
N GLN A 236 -24.06 -40.50 -20.44
CA GLN A 236 -24.48 -39.21 -20.99
C GLN A 236 -25.17 -38.30 -19.98
N ILE A 237 -25.81 -38.87 -18.95
CA ILE A 237 -26.48 -38.11 -17.88
C ILE A 237 -25.60 -37.91 -16.64
N GLY A 238 -24.31 -38.24 -16.73
CA GLY A 238 -23.37 -38.09 -15.61
C GLY A 238 -23.76 -38.92 -14.39
N TRP A 239 -24.31 -40.12 -14.59
CA TRP A 239 -24.81 -40.96 -13.50
C TRP A 239 -23.67 -41.42 -12.60
N GLU A 240 -23.72 -41.05 -11.32
CA GLU A 240 -22.76 -41.46 -10.32
C GLU A 240 -23.39 -42.37 -9.25
N PRO A 241 -22.73 -43.49 -8.89
CA PRO A 241 -23.21 -44.35 -7.82
C PRO A 241 -23.07 -43.66 -6.46
N PRO A 242 -24.02 -43.84 -5.53
CA PRO A 242 -23.96 -43.25 -4.20
C PRO A 242 -22.76 -43.80 -3.40
N SER A 243 -22.21 -42.94 -2.53
CA SER A 243 -21.01 -43.25 -1.72
C SER A 243 -21.25 -44.20 -0.55
N ALA A 244 -22.51 -44.40 -0.16
CA ALA A 244 -22.92 -45.34 0.86
C ALA A 244 -23.88 -46.38 0.26
N SER A 245 -23.74 -47.63 0.70
CA SER A 245 -24.68 -48.74 0.43
C SER A 245 -26.01 -48.49 1.14
N THR A 246 -26.71 -47.43 0.75
CA THR A 246 -28.05 -47.16 1.22
C THR A 246 -28.96 -48.08 0.43
N ASN A 247 -29.34 -49.20 1.03
CA ASN A 247 -30.27 -50.13 0.41
C ASN A 247 -31.65 -49.45 0.33
N TRP A 248 -32.13 -49.17 -0.88
CA TRP A 248 -33.49 -48.73 -1.11
C TRP A 248 -34.31 -49.95 -1.56
N SER A 249 -35.41 -50.22 -0.85
CA SER A 249 -36.36 -51.26 -1.24
C SER A 249 -37.30 -50.70 -2.30
N GLN A 250 -37.22 -51.21 -3.53
CA GLN A 250 -38.17 -50.91 -4.59
C GLN A 250 -38.98 -52.16 -4.91
N GLY A 251 -40.31 -52.07 -4.84
CA GLY A 251 -41.21 -53.14 -5.22
C GLY A 251 -41.59 -53.02 -6.69
N GLY A 252 -41.22 -53.99 -7.51
CA GLY A 252 -41.75 -54.17 -8.86
C GLY A 252 -42.85 -55.22 -8.87
N VAL A 253 -43.92 -55.00 -9.62
CA VAL A 253 -44.96 -56.01 -9.87
C VAL A 253 -44.56 -56.81 -11.11
N ALA A 254 -44.19 -58.07 -10.93
CA ALA A 254 -44.06 -59.02 -12.03
C ALA A 254 -45.35 -59.84 -12.16
N THR A 255 -45.73 -60.20 -13.38
CA THR A 255 -46.89 -61.05 -13.68
C THR A 255 -46.82 -62.45 -13.07
N THR A 256 -45.69 -62.83 -12.43
CA THR A 256 -45.48 -64.16 -11.83
C THR A 256 -44.88 -64.17 -10.42
N GLY A 257 -44.86 -63.06 -9.67
CA GLY A 257 -44.55 -63.08 -8.23
C GLY A 257 -43.84 -61.86 -7.65
N PHE A 258 -43.97 -61.66 -6.33
CA PHE A 258 -43.43 -60.52 -5.58
C PHE A 258 -42.01 -60.79 -5.04
N GLY A 259 -41.14 -59.78 -5.17
CA GLY A 259 -40.01 -59.54 -4.25
C GLY A 259 -38.65 -60.08 -4.69
N GLY A 260 -37.82 -59.20 -5.24
CA GLY A 260 -36.37 -59.41 -5.34
C GLY A 260 -35.64 -58.18 -4.80
N THR A 261 -34.67 -58.39 -3.90
CA THR A 261 -33.76 -57.34 -3.46
C THR A 261 -32.75 -57.06 -4.57
N TRP A 262 -32.94 -55.95 -5.30
CA TRP A 262 -31.97 -55.51 -6.30
C TRP A 262 -30.84 -54.75 -5.59
N GLY A 263 -29.59 -55.18 -5.77
CA GLY A 263 -28.41 -54.49 -5.23
C GLY A 263 -28.24 -53.08 -5.83
N GLY A 264 -27.51 -52.19 -5.15
CA GLY A 264 -27.39 -50.74 -5.43
C GLY A 264 -26.85 -50.29 -6.80
N ALA A 265 -26.79 -51.16 -7.82
CA ALA A 265 -26.36 -50.85 -9.18
C ALA A 265 -27.37 -50.02 -10.00
N PHE A 266 -28.58 -49.78 -9.47
CA PHE A 266 -29.69 -49.12 -10.16
C PHE A 266 -30.02 -47.72 -9.62
N THR A 267 -29.39 -47.29 -8.52
CA THR A 267 -29.61 -45.98 -7.89
C THR A 267 -28.37 -45.11 -8.06
N GLY A 268 -28.54 -43.83 -8.44
CA GLY A 268 -27.42 -42.90 -8.63
C GLY A 268 -27.87 -41.46 -8.73
N PHE A 269 -26.92 -40.53 -8.61
CA PHE A 269 -27.16 -39.11 -8.74
C PHE A 269 -26.94 -38.68 -10.19
N THR A 270 -27.78 -37.77 -10.70
CA THR A 270 -27.67 -37.19 -12.06
C THR A 270 -27.34 -35.69 -12.03
N ARG A 271 -27.16 -35.11 -10.83
CA ARG A 271 -26.72 -33.73 -10.66
C ARG A 271 -25.20 -33.68 -10.53
N SER A 272 -24.57 -32.63 -11.05
CA SER A 272 -23.14 -32.37 -10.85
C SER A 272 -22.77 -32.35 -9.37
N LYS A 273 -21.59 -32.87 -9.00
CA LYS A 273 -21.01 -32.66 -7.66
C LYS A 273 -20.62 -31.20 -7.52
N ASN A 274 -21.23 -30.50 -6.55
CA ASN A 274 -21.02 -29.07 -6.37
C ASN A 274 -20.53 -28.77 -4.95
N LEU A 275 -19.60 -27.82 -4.85
CA LEU A 275 -19.11 -27.29 -3.57
C LEU A 275 -19.94 -26.07 -3.17
N ASN A 276 -20.46 -26.05 -1.95
CA ASN A 276 -21.20 -24.89 -1.45
C ASN A 276 -20.23 -23.75 -1.13
N CYS A 277 -20.46 -22.58 -1.72
CA CYS A 277 -19.66 -21.38 -1.55
C CYS A 277 -20.56 -20.15 -1.62
N LEU A 278 -20.17 -19.09 -0.92
CA LEU A 278 -20.91 -17.85 -0.92
C LEU A 278 -20.56 -17.05 -2.18
N PHE A 279 -21.58 -16.62 -2.91
CA PHE A 279 -21.42 -15.65 -3.99
C PHE A 279 -21.31 -14.25 -3.38
N ILE A 280 -20.24 -13.53 -3.72
CA ILE A 280 -19.98 -12.16 -3.26
C ILE A 280 -19.73 -11.23 -4.44
N VAL A 281 -20.01 -9.94 -4.25
CA VAL A 281 -19.76 -8.88 -5.24
C VAL A 281 -18.85 -7.81 -4.66
N ARG A 282 -17.90 -7.32 -5.46
CA ARG A 282 -17.01 -6.22 -5.08
C ARG A 282 -17.82 -4.93 -4.97
N ALA A 283 -17.74 -4.25 -3.83
CA ALA A 283 -18.54 -3.06 -3.54
C ALA A 283 -17.73 -1.76 -3.41
N LEU A 284 -16.43 -1.84 -3.06
CA LEU A 284 -15.52 -0.69 -2.85
C LEU A 284 -14.20 -0.82 -3.59
#